data_AF-A0A068RJD4-F1
#
_entry.id   AF-A0A068RJD4-F1
#
_cell.length_a   1.000
_cell.length_b   1.000
_cell.length_c   1.000
_cell.angle_alpha   90.00
_cell.angle_beta   90.00
_cell.angle_gamma   90.00
#
_symmetry.space_group_name_H-M   'P 1'
#
loop_
_entity.id
_entity.type
_entity.pdbx_description
1 polymer ?
#
loop_
_entity_poly.entity_id
_entity_poly.type
_entity_poly.pdbx_seq_one_letter_code
_entity_poly.pdbx_strand_id
1 'polypeptide(L)'
;MSSSVGANCTELKQKYDNCFNKWYSEKFLKGDTTPECEDLFKDYRACVMATLKEKGIDKLLDESRKEAPFPSTSFQDNEKKSS
;
A
#
# COMPACT_ATOMS: atom_id res chain seq x y z
N MET A 1 -10.39 0.03 14.26
CA MET A 1 -9.80 -0.39 12.98
C MET A 1 -10.87 -0.45 11.91
N SER A 2 -10.51 -0.19 10.65
CA SER A 2 -11.42 -0.30 9.51
C SER A 2 -11.66 -1.78 9.14
N SER A 3 -12.88 -2.09 8.67
CA SER A 3 -13.23 -3.40 8.13
C SER A 3 -12.60 -3.62 6.75
N SER A 4 -12.34 -4.87 6.38
CA SER A 4 -11.84 -5.19 5.03
C SER A 4 -12.99 -5.31 4.01
N VAL A 5 -12.65 -5.31 2.72
CA VAL A 5 -13.59 -5.53 1.60
C VAL A 5 -14.28 -6.90 1.65
N GLY A 6 -13.63 -7.87 2.30
CA GLY A 6 -14.20 -9.17 2.67
C GLY A 6 -14.22 -9.31 4.19
N ALA A 7 -15.37 -9.74 4.75
CA ALA A 7 -15.50 -9.94 6.20
C ALA A 7 -14.46 -10.93 6.74
N ASN A 8 -14.15 -11.98 5.98
CA ASN A 8 -13.14 -12.99 6.27
C ASN A 8 -11.69 -12.45 6.30
N CYS A 9 -11.42 -11.32 5.66
CA CYS A 9 -10.09 -10.71 5.66
C CYS A 9 -9.89 -9.67 6.78
N THR A 10 -10.93 -9.38 7.58
CA THR A 10 -10.89 -8.30 8.57
C THR A 10 -9.92 -8.60 9.72
N GLU A 11 -9.83 -9.85 10.18
CA GLU A 11 -8.87 -10.20 11.23
C GLU A 11 -7.41 -10.11 10.73
N LEU A 12 -7.14 -10.62 9.52
CA LEU A 12 -5.82 -10.51 8.88
C LEU A 12 -5.44 -9.04 8.66
N LYS A 13 -6.39 -8.21 8.25
CA LYS A 13 -6.21 -6.76 8.12
C LYS A 13 -5.78 -6.13 9.45
N GLN A 14 -6.47 -6.44 10.55
CA GLN A 14 -6.14 -5.85 11.85
C GLN A 14 -4.74 -6.24 12.32
N LYS A 15 -4.35 -7.51 12.14
CA LYS A 15 -3.00 -7.99 12.47
C LYS A 15 -1.93 -7.26 11.64
N TYR A 16 -2.13 -7.16 10.34
CA TYR A 16 -1.24 -6.44 9.44
C TYR A 16 -1.16 -4.94 9.75
N ASP A 17 -2.30 -4.25 9.84
CA ASP A 17 -2.37 -2.80 10.10
C ASP A 17 -1.69 -2.44 11.42
N ASN A 18 -1.85 -3.26 12.47
CA ASN A 18 -1.17 -3.04 13.75
C ASN A 18 0.36 -3.14 13.63
N CYS A 19 0.85 -4.17 12.94
CA CYS A 19 2.28 -4.33 12.68
C CYS A 19 2.80 -3.16 11.84
N PHE A 20 2.11 -2.84 10.75
CA PHE A 20 2.50 -1.78 9.83
C PHE A 20 2.53 -0.41 10.52
N ASN A 21 1.52 -0.05 11.30
CA ASN A 21 1.48 1.26 11.98
C ASN A 21 2.63 1.44 12.96
N LYS A 22 2.98 0.37 13.69
CA LYS A 22 4.14 0.36 14.60
C LYS A 22 5.44 0.52 13.82
N TRP A 23 5.66 -0.34 12.82
CA TRP A 23 6.85 -0.29 11.97
C TRP A 23 6.99 1.06 11.27
N TYR A 24 5.91 1.59 10.70
CA TYR A 24 5.90 2.87 10.00
C TYR A 24 6.35 4.02 10.91
N SER A 25 5.79 4.09 12.12
CA SER A 25 6.05 5.18 13.07
C SER A 25 7.42 5.06 13.75
N GLU A 26 7.83 3.84 14.09
CA GLU A 26 9.03 3.61 14.91
C GLU A 26 10.29 3.34 14.11
N LYS A 27 10.17 2.84 12.87
CA LYS A 27 11.27 2.38 12.02
C LYS A 27 11.35 3.16 10.71
N PHE A 28 10.31 3.05 9.88
CA PHE A 28 10.32 3.62 8.52
C PHE A 28 10.57 5.12 8.51
N LEU A 29 9.82 5.88 9.32
CA LEU A 29 10.02 7.33 9.45
C LEU A 29 11.38 7.73 10.06
N LYS A 30 12.09 6.79 10.69
CA LYS A 30 13.45 6.99 11.23
C LYS A 30 14.54 6.46 10.30
N GLY A 31 14.18 5.99 9.10
CA GLY A 31 15.10 5.52 8.06
C GLY A 31 15.40 4.01 8.08
N ASP A 32 14.78 3.24 8.99
CA ASP A 32 14.87 1.78 8.98
C ASP A 32 13.78 1.19 8.09
N THR A 33 14.19 0.61 6.96
CA THR A 33 13.30 0.07 5.93
C THR A 33 13.13 -1.45 6.01
N THR A 34 13.58 -2.09 7.09
CA THR A 34 13.52 -3.54 7.25
C THR A 34 12.06 -4.04 7.23
N PRO A 35 11.68 -4.97 6.34
CA PRO A 35 10.29 -5.42 6.22
C PRO A 35 9.91 -6.40 7.34
N GLU A 36 9.34 -5.89 8.45
CA GLU A 36 8.95 -6.72 9.60
C GLU A 36 7.55 -7.35 9.47
N CYS A 37 6.69 -6.79 8.62
CA CYS A 37 5.27 -7.18 8.50
C CYS A 37 4.96 -7.94 7.20
N GLU A 38 5.99 -8.41 6.48
CA GLU A 38 5.85 -8.96 5.13
C GLU A 38 4.96 -10.21 5.10
N ASP A 39 5.12 -11.13 6.06
CA ASP A 39 4.35 -12.36 6.07
C ASP A 39 2.86 -12.11 6.39
N LEU A 40 2.59 -11.20 7.35
CA LEU A 40 1.23 -10.74 7.63
C LEU A 40 0.59 -10.08 6.40
N PHE A 41 1.39 -9.32 5.64
CA PHE A 41 0.92 -8.70 4.41
C PHE A 41 0.60 -9.73 3.32
N LYS A 42 1.42 -10.77 3.15
CA LYS A 42 1.18 -11.84 2.16
C LYS A 42 -0.17 -12.51 2.41
N ASP A 43 -0.44 -12.89 3.65
CA ASP A 43 -1.70 -13.55 4.04
C ASP A 43 -2.91 -12.64 3.82
N TYR A 44 -2.82 -11.40 4.30
CA TYR A 44 -3.89 -10.41 4.10
C TYR A 44 -4.13 -10.13 2.61
N ARG A 45 -3.06 -9.92 1.83
CA ARG A 45 -3.14 -9.65 0.39
C ARG A 45 -3.79 -10.81 -0.35
N ALA A 46 -3.43 -12.06 -0.05
CA ALA A 46 -4.02 -13.23 -0.69
C ALA A 46 -5.55 -13.27 -0.47
N CYS A 47 -5.99 -13.02 0.77
CA CYS A 47 -7.41 -12.97 1.11
C CYS A 47 -8.16 -11.85 0.35
N VAL A 48 -7.58 -10.64 0.31
CA VAL A 48 -8.19 -9.50 -0.38
C VAL A 48 -8.26 -9.75 -1.89
N MET A 49 -7.19 -10.23 -2.51
CA MET A 49 -7.17 -10.47 -3.96
C MET A 49 -8.20 -11.51 -4.40
N ALA A 50 -8.42 -12.57 -3.59
CA ALA A 50 -9.50 -13.51 -3.84
C ALA A 50 -10.87 -12.81 -3.81
N THR A 51 -11.14 -12.03 -2.77
CA THR A 51 -12.42 -11.30 -2.60
C THR A 51 -12.66 -10.29 -3.73
N LEU A 52 -11.61 -9.58 -4.17
CA LEU A 52 -11.70 -8.58 -5.25
C LEU A 52 -12.08 -9.24 -6.59
N LYS A 53 -11.54 -10.44 -6.85
CA LYS A 53 -11.85 -11.23 -8.04
C LYS A 53 -13.29 -11.74 -8.01
N GLU A 54 -13.77 -12.22 -6.85
CA GLU A 54 -15.17 -12.64 -6.68
C GLU A 54 -16.16 -11.48 -6.89
N LYS A 55 -15.77 -10.27 -6.50
CA LYS A 55 -16.58 -9.05 -6.70
C LYS A 55 -16.47 -8.45 -8.11
N GLY A 56 -15.56 -8.94 -8.96
CA GLY A 56 -15.37 -8.47 -10.33
C GLY A 56 -14.79 -7.04 -10.45
N ILE A 57 -14.16 -6.53 -9.38
CA ILE A 57 -13.54 -5.20 -9.35
C ILE A 57 -12.03 -5.25 -9.62
N ASP A 58 -11.47 -6.44 -9.78
CA ASP A 58 -10.04 -6.67 -10.04
C ASP A 58 -9.56 -5.97 -11.32
N LYS A 59 -10.35 -6.02 -12.40
CA LYS A 59 -10.01 -5.37 -13.68
C LYS A 59 -9.95 -3.85 -13.57
N LEU A 60 -10.94 -3.24 -12.91
CA LEU A 60 -10.97 -1.79 -12.69
C LEU A 60 -9.77 -1.35 -11.84
N LEU A 61 -9.45 -2.12 -10.80
CA LEU A 61 -8.31 -1.84 -9.94
C LEU A 61 -6.98 -1.97 -10.67
N ASP A 62 -6.83 -2.95 -11.57
CA ASP A 62 -5.61 -3.14 -12.38
C ASP A 62 -5.39 -1.97 -13.33
N GLU A 63 -6.44 -1.52 -14.02
CA GLU A 63 -6.38 -0.36 -14.91
C GLU A 63 -6.00 0.91 -14.13
N SER A 64 -6.65 1.19 -13.00
CA SER A 64 -6.33 2.36 -12.18
C SER A 64 -4.90 2.32 -11.61
N ARG A 65 -4.33 1.13 -11.36
CA ARG A 65 -2.95 1.00 -10.87
C ARG A 65 -1.88 1.28 -11.92
N LYS A 66 -2.24 1.29 -13.21
CA LYS A 66 -1.33 1.67 -14.31
C LYS A 66 -1.20 3.18 -14.43
N GLU A 67 -2.12 3.93 -13.84
CA GLU A 67 -2.07 5.39 -13.83
C GLU A 67 -0.99 5.88 -12.86
N ALA A 68 -0.23 6.89 -13.26
CA ALA A 68 0.71 7.61 -12.42
C ALA A 68 0.13 9.01 -12.12
N PRO A 69 -0.80 9.14 -11.16
CA PRO A 69 -1.52 10.39 -10.90
C PRO A 69 -0.60 11.50 -10.36
N PHE A 70 0.56 11.12 -9.82
CA PHE A 70 1.59 12.08 -9.42
C PHE A 70 2.64 12.18 -10.52
N PRO A 71 2.89 13.37 -11.09
CA PRO A 71 4.02 13.55 -11.99
C PRO A 71 5.29 13.20 -11.21
N SER A 72 6.22 12.51 -11.86
CA SER A 72 7.55 12.25 -11.32
C SER A 72 8.35 13.55 -11.23
N THR A 73 8.00 14.42 -10.29
CA THR A 73 8.78 15.61 -9.97
C THR A 73 10.04 15.14 -9.27
N SER A 74 11.04 14.82 -10.07
CA SER A 74 12.43 15.11 -9.72
C SER A 74 12.48 16.48 -9.07
N PHE A 75 13.09 16.56 -7.89
CA PHE A 75 13.69 17.80 -7.44
C PHE A 75 14.58 18.34 -8.58
N GLN A 76 14.09 19.31 -9.33
CA GLN A 76 14.91 20.17 -10.16
C GLN A 76 14.91 21.55 -9.52
N ASP A 77 15.86 21.74 -8.61
CA ASP A 77 16.36 23.08 -8.33
C ASP A 77 17.26 23.50 -9.51
N ASN A 78 16.81 24.54 -10.22
CA ASN A 78 17.55 25.54 -10.99
C ASN A 78 18.68 25.14 -11.98
N GLU A 79 18.43 25.32 -13.30
CA GLU A 79 19.26 26.19 -14.15
C GLU A 79 18.54 26.60 -15.46
N LYS A 80 18.69 27.87 -15.85
CA LYS A 80 18.35 28.51 -17.13
C LYS A 80 16.88 28.85 -17.45
N LYS A 81 16.41 29.90 -16.79
CA LYS A 81 15.75 31.01 -17.52
C LYS A 81 16.29 32.35 -17.01
N SER A 82 17.47 32.72 -17.47
CA SER A 82 17.94 34.11 -17.44
C SER A 82 18.74 34.39 -18.72
N SER A 83 18.20 35.31 -19.50
CA SER A 83 18.68 35.91 -20.75
C SER A 83 18.71 35.04 -22.01
#